data_AF-A0A8K1G1N7-F1
#
_entry.id   AF-A0A8K1G1N7-F1
#
_cell.length_a   1.000
_cell.length_b   1.000
_cell.length_c   1.000
_cell.angle_alpha   90.00
_cell.angle_beta   90.00
_cell.angle_gamma   90.00
#
_symmetry.space_group_name_H-M   'P 1'
#
loop_
_entity.id
_entity.type
_entity.pdbx_description
1 polymer ?
#
loop_
_entity_poly.entity_id
_entity_poly.type
_entity_poly.pdbx_seq_one_letter_code
_entity_poly.pdbx_strand_id
1 'polypeptide(L)'
;MTVLVLHTVSAVLEQKGNHWLSPSRFLKYQAVLTESDDIEIQVSSIVNTASFLQGMSNAEPVVHDCLETTEAMYSSSPDLKEELILDAMNWFTDGSSFVRQGVRRGGTL
;
A
#
# COMPACT_ATOMS: atom_id res chain seq x y z
N MET A 1 -18.44 -16.45 7.33
CA MET A 1 -18.74 -15.45 6.27
C MET A 1 -17.54 -15.40 5.33
N THR A 2 -17.75 -15.51 4.03
CA THR A 2 -16.63 -15.57 3.05
C THR A 2 -16.36 -14.20 2.46
N VAL A 3 -15.10 -13.77 2.47
CA VAL A 3 -14.64 -12.50 1.91
C VAL A 3 -13.77 -12.82 0.70
N LEU A 4 -14.22 -12.36 -0.47
CA LEU A 4 -13.44 -12.47 -1.71
C LEU A 4 -12.44 -11.32 -1.78
N VAL A 5 -11.18 -11.64 -2.04
CA VAL A 5 -10.11 -10.68 -2.24
C VAL A 5 -9.37 -10.96 -3.54
N LEU A 6 -9.01 -9.91 -4.27
CA LEU A 6 -8.20 -10.01 -5.50
C LEU A 6 -6.76 -10.45 -5.24
N HIS A 7 -6.28 -10.22 -4.02
CA HIS A 7 -4.89 -10.39 -3.62
C HIS A 7 -4.84 -11.18 -2.32
N THR A 8 -3.76 -11.94 -2.09
CA THR A 8 -3.53 -12.70 -0.86
C THR A 8 -3.21 -11.77 0.31
N VAL A 9 -4.23 -11.08 0.84
CA VAL A 9 -4.08 -10.10 1.93
C VAL A 9 -3.46 -10.74 3.18
N SER A 10 -3.74 -12.01 3.46
CA SER A 10 -3.10 -12.77 4.54
C SER A 10 -1.59 -12.87 4.37
N ALA A 11 -1.11 -13.27 3.18
CA ALA A 11 0.32 -13.36 2.89
C ALA A 11 1.03 -12.00 2.97
N VAL A 12 0.37 -10.93 2.53
CA VAL A 12 0.89 -9.56 2.64
C VAL A 12 1.01 -9.13 4.11
N LEU A 13 -0.01 -9.40 4.92
CA LEU A 13 0.00 -9.10 6.34
C LEU A 13 1.11 -9.88 7.06
N GLU A 14 1.24 -11.18 6.81
CA GLU A 14 2.24 -12.03 7.45
C GLU A 14 3.68 -11.61 7.11
N GLN A 15 3.95 -11.26 5.85
CA GLN A 15 5.33 -10.99 5.41
C GLN A 15 5.78 -9.54 5.60
N LYS A 16 4.87 -8.56 5.44
CA LYS A 16 5.21 -7.13 5.43
C LYS A 16 4.28 -6.27 6.30
N GLY A 17 3.31 -6.87 7.00
CA GLY A 17 2.31 -6.11 7.77
C GLY A 17 2.92 -5.21 8.84
N ASN A 18 3.93 -5.69 9.56
CA ASN A 18 4.67 -4.92 10.57
C ASN A 18 5.55 -3.80 9.99
N HIS A 19 5.89 -3.87 8.70
CA HIS A 19 6.69 -2.86 8.00
C HIS A 19 5.81 -1.72 7.48
N TRP A 20 4.60 -2.02 7.01
CA TRP A 20 3.69 -1.02 6.39
C TRP A 20 2.61 -0.49 7.32
N LEU A 21 2.29 -1.20 8.40
CA LEU A 21 1.23 -0.82 9.33
C LEU A 21 1.80 -0.43 10.69
N SER A 22 1.08 0.47 11.37
CA SER A 22 1.35 0.71 12.79
C SER A 22 1.05 -0.56 13.60
N PRO A 23 1.73 -0.80 14.74
CA PRO A 23 1.52 -2.00 15.54
C PRO A 23 0.05 -2.28 15.90
N SER A 24 -0.69 -1.23 16.26
CA SER A 24 -2.13 -1.33 16.56
C SER A 24 -2.99 -1.76 15.37
N ARG A 25 -2.67 -1.28 14.16
CA ARG A 25 -3.39 -1.64 12.93
C ARG A 25 -3.03 -3.05 12.49
N PHE A 26 -1.76 -3.41 12.58
CA PHE A 26 -1.29 -4.76 12.29
C PHE A 26 -2.02 -5.80 13.15
N LEU A 27 -2.00 -5.64 14.48
CA LEU A 27 -2.66 -6.57 15.40
C LEU A 27 -4.17 -6.67 15.16
N LYS A 28 -4.84 -5.54 14.89
CA LYS A 28 -6.27 -5.54 14.60
C LYS A 28 -6.60 -6.32 13.33
N TYR A 29 -5.82 -6.14 12.27
CA TYR A 29 -6.06 -6.85 11.01
C TYR A 29 -5.68 -8.32 11.08
N GLN A 30 -4.60 -8.67 11.77
CA GLN A 30 -4.23 -10.06 11.99
C GLN A 30 -5.35 -10.82 12.72
N ALA A 31 -5.89 -10.25 13.81
CA ALA A 31 -6.97 -10.87 14.57
C ALA A 31 -8.25 -11.09 13.74
N VAL A 32 -8.61 -10.15 12.87
CA VAL A 32 -9.87 -10.19 12.10
C VAL A 32 -9.74 -11.00 10.81
N LEU A 33 -8.61 -10.88 10.11
CA LEU A 33 -8.45 -11.42 8.75
C LEU A 33 -7.70 -12.76 8.73
N THR A 34 -6.91 -13.07 9.75
CA THR A 34 -6.09 -14.29 9.79
C THR A 34 -6.54 -15.26 10.89
N GLU A 35 -6.89 -14.75 12.07
CA GLU A 35 -7.15 -15.58 13.26
C GLU A 35 -8.65 -15.79 13.58
N SER A 36 -9.54 -15.15 12.84
CA SER A 36 -10.99 -15.22 13.07
C SER A 36 -11.61 -16.45 12.40
N ASP A 37 -12.21 -17.35 13.18
CA ASP A 37 -12.96 -18.51 12.66
C ASP A 37 -14.25 -18.13 11.92
N ASP A 38 -14.75 -16.91 12.14
CA ASP A 38 -15.99 -16.41 11.52
C ASP A 38 -15.80 -15.95 10.08
N ILE A 39 -14.54 -15.78 9.63
CA ILE A 39 -14.20 -15.17 8.34
C ILE A 39 -13.29 -16.10 7.54
N GLU A 40 -13.72 -16.45 6.32
CA GLU A 40 -12.91 -17.20 5.36
C GLU A 40 -12.48 -16.26 4.24
N ILE A 41 -11.17 -16.05 4.07
CA ILE A 41 -10.62 -15.24 2.98
C ILE A 41 -10.31 -16.15 1.81
N GLN A 42 -10.98 -15.90 0.68
CA GLN A 42 -10.75 -16.63 -0.55
C GLN A 42 -10.23 -15.69 -1.64
N VAL A 43 -9.13 -16.10 -2.26
CA VAL A 43 -8.50 -15.32 -3.33
C VAL A 43 -9.27 -15.57 -4.62
N SER A 44 -9.71 -14.49 -5.25
CA SER A 44 -10.45 -14.49 -6.50
C SER A 44 -9.60 -13.91 -7.61
N SER A 45 -9.61 -14.55 -8.78
CA SER A 45 -8.98 -14.04 -10.00
C SER A 45 -9.86 -13.10 -10.82
N ILE A 46 -11.01 -12.71 -10.28
CA ILE A 46 -11.99 -11.90 -11.01
C ILE A 46 -11.53 -10.45 -11.06
N VAL A 47 -10.80 -10.10 -12.10
CA VAL A 47 -10.18 -8.76 -12.31
C VAL A 47 -11.21 -7.68 -12.66
N ASN A 48 -12.38 -8.05 -13.18
CA ASN A 48 -13.44 -7.10 -13.55
C ASN A 48 -14.39 -6.84 -12.38
N THR A 49 -14.54 -5.58 -11.98
CA THR A 49 -15.44 -5.10 -10.93
C THR A 49 -16.89 -5.56 -11.12
N ALA A 50 -17.39 -5.64 -12.35
CA ALA A 50 -18.75 -6.12 -12.63
C ALA A 50 -18.92 -7.63 -12.39
N SER A 51 -17.89 -8.42 -12.72
CA SER A 51 -17.87 -9.87 -12.49
C SER A 51 -17.66 -10.20 -11.01
N PHE A 52 -16.95 -9.35 -10.25
CA PHE A 52 -16.79 -9.50 -8.80
C PHE A 52 -18.14 -9.41 -8.08
N LEU A 53 -19.04 -8.54 -8.55
CA LEU A 53 -20.39 -8.37 -8.01
C LEU A 53 -21.35 -9.49 -8.43
N GLN A 54 -21.16 -10.10 -9.61
CA GLN A 54 -22.04 -11.15 -10.12
C GLN A 54 -21.75 -12.54 -9.55
N GLY A 55 -20.62 -12.72 -8.86
CA GLY A 55 -20.20 -14.01 -8.31
C GLY A 55 -19.70 -14.97 -9.38
N MET A 56 -18.56 -15.59 -9.10
CA MET A 56 -17.87 -16.67 -9.83
C MET A 56 -18.31 -16.90 -11.29
N SER A 57 -17.81 -16.10 -12.23
CA SER A 57 -17.61 -16.59 -13.59
C SER A 57 -16.34 -17.44 -13.61
N ASN A 58 -16.33 -18.56 -14.33
CA ASN A 58 -15.25 -19.56 -14.48
C ASN A 58 -13.92 -19.01 -15.06
N ALA A 59 -13.45 -17.87 -14.57
CA ALA A 59 -12.22 -17.23 -15.01
C ALA A 59 -11.03 -17.98 -14.42
N GLU A 60 -10.03 -18.25 -15.25
CA GLU A 60 -8.79 -18.90 -14.80
C GLU A 60 -8.15 -18.12 -13.65
N PRO A 61 -7.49 -18.81 -12.70
CA PRO A 61 -6.75 -18.15 -11.64
C PRO A 61 -5.61 -17.30 -12.21
N VAL A 62 -5.80 -15.98 -12.28
CA VAL A 62 -4.72 -15.05 -12.57
C VAL A 62 -3.86 -14.92 -11.32
N VAL A 63 -2.67 -15.52 -11.36
CA VAL A 63 -1.68 -15.45 -10.28
C VAL A 63 -0.88 -14.15 -10.46
N HIS A 64 -1.11 -13.18 -9.58
CA HIS A 64 -0.30 -11.97 -9.49
C HIS A 64 0.55 -12.00 -8.21
N ASP A 65 1.87 -11.75 -8.31
CA ASP A 65 2.72 -11.57 -7.14
C ASP A 65 2.45 -10.20 -6.51
N CYS A 66 1.59 -10.22 -5.48
CA CYS A 66 1.16 -9.02 -4.78
C CYS A 66 2.29 -8.42 -3.94
N LEU A 67 3.26 -9.22 -3.49
CA LEU A 67 4.35 -8.74 -2.65
C LEU A 67 5.35 -7.96 -3.47
N GLU A 68 5.80 -8.53 -4.59
CA GLU A 68 6.71 -7.87 -5.53
C GLU A 68 6.07 -6.57 -6.05
N THR A 69 4.79 -6.62 -6.46
CA THR A 69 4.08 -5.45 -6.98
C THR A 69 3.97 -4.34 -5.92
N THR A 70 3.60 -4.69 -4.68
CA THR A 70 3.43 -3.68 -3.63
C THR A 70 4.78 -3.08 -3.22
N GLU A 71 5.83 -3.89 -3.16
CA GLU A 71 7.19 -3.41 -2.88
C GLU A 71 7.72 -2.50 -4.00
N ALA A 72 7.49 -2.87 -5.26
CA ALA A 72 7.86 -2.05 -6.41
C ALA A 72 7.10 -0.72 -6.42
N MET A 73 5.78 -0.73 -6.18
CA MET A 73 4.97 0.49 -6.11
C MET A 73 5.40 1.40 -4.96
N TYR A 74 5.61 0.84 -3.76
CA TYR A 74 6.04 1.61 -2.60
C TYR A 74 7.43 2.22 -2.81
N SER A 75 8.34 1.48 -3.44
CA SER A 75 9.72 1.93 -3.69
C SER A 75 9.82 2.95 -4.81
N SER A 76 9.07 2.77 -5.89
CA SER A 76 9.12 3.65 -7.07
C SER A 76 8.22 4.87 -6.96
N SER A 77 7.19 4.83 -6.11
CA SER A 77 6.20 5.89 -5.92
C SER A 77 5.81 6.59 -7.23
N PRO A 78 5.40 5.85 -8.27
CA PRO A 78 5.32 6.33 -9.65
C PRO A 78 4.25 7.42 -9.84
N ASP A 79 3.31 7.52 -8.90
CA ASP A 79 2.28 8.55 -8.87
C ASP A 79 2.82 9.92 -8.43
N LEU A 80 4.05 9.99 -7.92
CA LEU A 80 4.73 11.24 -7.61
C LEU A 80 5.22 11.88 -8.91
N LYS A 81 4.45 12.83 -9.42
CA LYS A 81 4.80 13.60 -10.62
C LYS A 81 5.45 14.92 -10.23
N GLU A 82 6.37 15.41 -11.06
CA GLU A 82 6.92 16.78 -10.96
C GLU A 82 5.90 17.86 -11.38
N GLU A 83 4.72 17.46 -11.86
CA GLU A 83 3.65 18.35 -12.27
C GLU A 83 2.96 18.99 -11.05
N LEU A 84 2.58 20.26 -11.19
CA LEU A 84 1.79 20.95 -10.18
C LEU A 84 0.40 20.31 -10.07
N ILE A 85 -0.04 20.07 -8.83
CA ILE A 85 -1.41 19.66 -8.56
C ILE A 85 -2.32 20.89 -8.72
N LEU A 86 -3.36 20.77 -9.56
CA LEU A 86 -4.39 21.81 -9.72
C LEU A 86 -5.02 22.15 -8.36
N ASP A 87 -5.14 23.45 -8.09
CA ASP A 87 -5.69 24.02 -6.83
C ASP A 87 -4.92 23.67 -5.54
N ALA A 88 -3.67 23.19 -5.65
CA ALA A 88 -2.82 23.01 -4.49
C ALA A 88 -2.24 24.35 -4.00
N MET A 89 -2.05 24.45 -2.69
CA MET A 89 -1.32 25.56 -2.07
C MET A 89 0.14 25.51 -2.51
N ASN A 90 0.75 26.66 -2.86
CA ASN A 90 2.17 26.73 -3.17
C ASN A 90 3.00 26.82 -1.89
N TRP A 91 3.78 25.77 -1.60
CA TRP A 91 4.74 25.76 -0.49
C TRP A 91 6.14 25.97 -1.07
N PHE A 92 6.85 26.97 -0.56
CA PHE A 92 8.25 27.20 -0.89
C PHE A 92 9.12 26.67 0.25
N THR A 93 10.11 25.84 -0.08
CA THR A 93 11.12 25.37 0.88
C THR A 93 12.49 25.85 0.41
N ASP A 94 13.17 26.66 1.20
CA ASP A 94 14.55 27.02 0.96
C ASP A 94 15.47 25.90 1.48
N GLY A 95 15.97 25.07 0.57
CA GLY A 95 16.91 23.99 0.91
C GLY A 95 18.32 24.46 1.26
N SER A 96 18.52 25.76 1.52
CA SER A 96 19.86 26.30 1.73
C SER A 96 20.33 26.00 3.15
N SER A 97 21.19 25.00 3.29
CA SER A 97 21.97 24.80 4.52
C SER A 97 23.40 24.52 4.12
N PHE A 98 24.35 25.14 4.81
CA PHE A 98 25.77 24.96 4.52
C PHE A 98 26.54 24.68 5.81
N VAL A 99 27.63 23.93 5.69
CA VAL A 99 28.53 23.64 6.80
C VAL A 99 29.75 24.55 6.68
N ARG A 100 29.98 25.37 7.70
CA ARG A 100 31.19 26.19 7.81
C ARG A 100 31.86 25.88 9.13
N GLN A 101 33.14 25.46 9.06
CA GLN A 101 33.93 25.08 10.24
C GLN A 101 33.25 24.02 11.12
N GLY A 102 32.65 23.00 10.49
CA GLY A 102 31.96 21.91 11.20
C GLY A 102 30.59 22.28 11.77
N VAL A 103 30.13 23.53 11.64
CA VAL A 103 28.81 23.96 12.11
C VAL A 103 27.84 24.08 10.94
N ARG A 104 26.71 23.36 11.02
CA ARG A 104 25.61 23.48 10.05
C ARG A 104 24.84 24.78 10.34
N ARG A 105 24.70 25.62 9.31
CA ARG A 105 23.95 26.87 9.35
C ARG A 105 22.84 26.82 8.30
N GLY A 106 21.65 27.31 8.64
CA GLY A 106 20.63 27.62 7.64
C GLY A 106 21.09 28.82 6.81
N GLY A 107 20.88 28.78 5.50
CA GLY A 107 21.01 29.97 4.68
C GLY A 107 19.80 30.86 4.92
N THR A 108 20.07 32.15 5.09
CA THR A 108 19.06 33.21 5.10
C THR A 108 19.06 33.87 3.73
N LEU A 109 17.87 34.10 3.19
CA LEU A 109 17.65 34.92 1.99
C LEU A 109 18.32 36.30 2.10
#